data_AF-A0A1H8AUU0-F1
#
_entry.id   AF-A0A1H8AUU0-F1
#
_cell.length_a   1.000
_cell.length_b   1.000
_cell.length_c   1.000
_cell.angle_alpha   90.00
_cell.angle_beta   90.00
_cell.angle_gamma   90.00
#
_symmetry.space_group_name_H-M   'P 1'
#
loop_
_entity.id
_entity.type
_entity.pdbx_description
1 polymer ?
#
loop_
_entity_poly.entity_id
_entity_poly.type
_entity_poly.pdbx_seq_one_letter_code
_entity_poly.pdbx_strand_id
1 'polypeptide(L)'
;MPHLPVAFAAQAARMKDLQQAGPLGAVVEDLDAHIAKLWKVVEEQGLADNTILIFSSDNGPWIEYPVRMSGDGHTKNWHAGTAGVFRGSKAQTFEGGVREPFIVYWKGHVPAGKILRSPISNVDLLPTLAEWTGATLPAGRALDGQSIASLLTGQVAEKGYQHKPIYLVNHGKVEAVRLGEWKYRRLSAGINPSSGKSYDAIEELFNINWDPSERTNVLAEFPEKTKELKDLFDTFK
;
A
#
# COMPACT_ATOMS: atom_id res chain seq x y z
N MET A 1 -8.64 1.91 0.22
CA MET A 1 -9.75 1.71 1.19
C MET A 1 -10.80 2.80 1.00
N PRO A 2 -12.11 2.56 1.23
CA PRO A 2 -13.11 3.63 1.25
C PRO A 2 -12.86 4.70 2.32
N HIS A 3 -12.94 5.97 1.93
CA HIS A 3 -12.78 7.10 2.83
C HIS A 3 -14.00 7.27 3.75
N LEU A 4 -13.79 7.63 5.02
CA LEU A 4 -14.87 8.01 5.94
C LEU A 4 -15.53 9.34 5.52
N PRO A 5 -16.82 9.57 5.80
CA PRO A 5 -17.77 8.69 6.49
C PRO A 5 -18.49 7.71 5.55
N VAL A 6 -18.26 6.39 5.71
CA VAL A 6 -18.95 5.36 4.90
C VAL A 6 -20.43 5.16 5.30
N ALA A 7 -20.82 5.62 6.49
CA ALA A 7 -22.17 5.47 7.02
C ALA A 7 -23.25 6.14 6.14
N PHE A 8 -22.93 7.31 5.58
CA PHE A 8 -23.88 8.02 4.71
C PHE A 8 -23.95 7.39 3.32
N ALA A 9 -22.81 6.98 2.76
CA ALA A 9 -22.79 6.29 1.47
C ALA A 9 -23.65 5.03 1.54
N ALA A 10 -23.49 4.22 2.59
CA ALA A 10 -24.23 2.99 2.83
C ALA A 10 -25.76 3.14 2.88
N GLN A 11 -26.30 4.35 3.05
CA GLN A 11 -27.76 4.60 3.01
C GLN A 11 -28.34 4.59 1.60
N ALA A 12 -27.51 4.59 0.55
CA ALA A 12 -28.01 4.55 -0.81
C ALA A 12 -28.82 3.28 -1.07
N ALA A 13 -29.93 3.38 -1.78
CA ALA A 13 -30.85 2.27 -2.03
C ALA A 13 -30.15 1.02 -2.61
N ARG A 14 -29.15 1.20 -3.47
CA ARG A 14 -28.36 0.12 -4.07
C ARG A 14 -27.53 -0.72 -3.08
N MET A 15 -27.28 -0.19 -1.87
CA MET A 15 -26.47 -0.81 -0.82
C MET A 15 -27.31 -1.34 0.34
N LYS A 16 -28.64 -1.26 0.26
CA LYS A 16 -29.55 -1.63 1.35
C LYS A 16 -29.36 -3.08 1.81
N ASP A 17 -29.08 -3.98 0.88
CA ASP A 17 -28.94 -5.41 1.14
C ASP A 17 -27.47 -5.86 1.33
N LEU A 18 -26.50 -4.95 1.22
CA LEU A 18 -25.05 -5.23 1.28
C LEU A 18 -24.47 -5.01 2.71
N GLN A 19 -25.32 -4.93 3.72
CA GLN A 19 -24.94 -4.47 5.08
C GLN A 19 -24.47 -5.59 6.00
N GLN A 20 -24.12 -6.78 5.51
CA GLN A 20 -23.75 -7.92 6.37
C GLN A 20 -22.50 -7.62 7.23
N ALA A 21 -21.58 -6.79 6.75
CA ALA A 21 -20.44 -6.27 7.50
C ALA A 21 -20.59 -4.76 7.84
N GLY A 22 -21.83 -4.30 7.99
CA GLY A 22 -22.19 -2.91 8.25
C GLY A 22 -21.84 -1.94 7.10
N PRO A 23 -21.82 -0.63 7.36
CA PRO A 23 -21.61 0.38 6.32
C PRO A 23 -20.31 0.25 5.53
N LEU A 24 -19.23 -0.18 6.20
CA LEU A 24 -17.96 -0.42 5.51
C LEU A 24 -18.09 -1.57 4.52
N GLY A 25 -18.66 -2.70 4.96
CA GLY A 25 -18.91 -3.86 4.10
C GLY A 25 -19.72 -3.48 2.88
N ALA A 26 -20.80 -2.72 3.07
CA ALA A 26 -21.66 -2.29 1.98
C ALA A 26 -20.94 -1.44 0.93
N VAL A 27 -20.08 -0.50 1.35
CA VAL A 27 -19.30 0.32 0.42
C VAL A 27 -18.21 -0.50 -0.29
N VAL A 28 -17.61 -1.47 0.39
CA VAL A 28 -16.62 -2.38 -0.22
C VAL A 28 -17.28 -3.31 -1.24
N GLU A 29 -18.44 -3.88 -0.92
CA GLU A 29 -19.20 -4.75 -1.82
C GLU A 29 -19.77 -3.96 -3.01
N ASP A 30 -20.23 -2.73 -2.80
CA ASP A 30 -20.64 -1.83 -3.89
C ASP A 30 -19.46 -1.51 -4.81
N LEU A 31 -18.27 -1.23 -4.25
CA LEU A 31 -17.04 -1.00 -5.04
C LEU A 31 -16.69 -2.23 -5.89
N ASP A 32 -16.67 -3.42 -5.29
CA ASP A 32 -16.40 -4.68 -5.99
C ASP A 32 -17.38 -4.92 -7.14
N ALA A 33 -18.68 -4.77 -6.88
CA ALA A 33 -19.72 -4.90 -7.89
C ALA A 33 -19.57 -3.89 -9.05
N HIS A 34 -19.10 -2.68 -8.77
CA HIS A 34 -18.84 -1.69 -9.82
C HIS A 34 -17.60 -2.01 -10.65
N ILE A 35 -16.54 -2.54 -10.04
CA ILE A 35 -15.37 -3.05 -10.77
C ILE A 35 -15.79 -4.21 -11.69
N ALA A 36 -16.60 -5.14 -11.19
CA ALA A 36 -17.13 -6.25 -11.98
C ALA A 36 -17.99 -5.77 -13.17
N LYS A 37 -18.85 -4.77 -12.96
CA LYS A 37 -19.64 -4.15 -14.05
C LYS A 37 -18.74 -3.48 -15.09
N LEU A 38 -17.73 -2.71 -14.66
CA LEU A 38 -16.78 -2.08 -15.56
C LEU A 38 -16.04 -3.13 -16.40
N TRP A 39 -15.55 -4.19 -15.75
CA TRP A 39 -14.83 -5.25 -16.42
C TRP A 39 -15.71 -6.01 -17.43
N LYS A 40 -16.96 -6.29 -17.08
CA LYS A 40 -17.93 -6.88 -18.00
C LYS A 40 -18.12 -6.05 -19.26
N VAL A 41 -18.17 -4.72 -19.16
CA VAL A 41 -18.23 -3.84 -20.34
C VAL A 41 -16.96 -3.97 -21.19
N VAL A 42 -15.77 -4.03 -20.57
CA VAL A 42 -14.51 -4.26 -21.30
C VAL A 42 -14.53 -5.59 -22.07
N GLU A 43 -15.08 -6.65 -21.47
CA GLU A 43 -15.26 -7.96 -22.12
C GLU A 43 -16.27 -7.91 -23.28
N GLU A 44 -17.44 -7.31 -23.06
CA GLU A 44 -18.49 -7.17 -24.08
C GLU A 44 -18.04 -6.34 -25.29
N GLN A 45 -17.13 -5.39 -25.10
CA GLN A 45 -16.52 -4.60 -26.16
C GLN A 45 -15.36 -5.32 -26.87
N GLY A 46 -15.00 -6.54 -26.45
CA GLY A 46 -13.89 -7.30 -27.01
C GLY A 46 -12.50 -6.70 -26.69
N LEU A 47 -12.41 -5.86 -25.66
CA LEU A 47 -11.18 -5.14 -25.30
C LEU A 47 -10.34 -5.86 -24.24
N ALA A 48 -10.89 -6.90 -23.60
CA ALA A 48 -10.27 -7.56 -22.45
C ALA A 48 -8.87 -8.12 -22.73
N ASP A 49 -8.62 -8.63 -23.93
CA ASP A 49 -7.32 -9.20 -24.32
C ASP A 49 -6.23 -8.13 -24.48
N ASN A 50 -6.60 -6.86 -24.65
CA ASN A 50 -5.69 -5.72 -24.78
C ASN A 50 -5.88 -4.67 -23.66
N THR A 51 -6.39 -5.11 -22.51
CA THR A 51 -6.59 -4.23 -21.34
C THR A 51 -5.76 -4.73 -20.17
N ILE A 52 -5.03 -3.82 -19.55
CA ILE A 52 -4.31 -4.06 -18.30
C ILE A 52 -5.21 -3.54 -17.17
N LEU A 53 -5.61 -4.44 -16.27
CA LEU A 53 -6.35 -4.08 -15.07
C LEU A 53 -5.40 -4.10 -13.86
N ILE A 54 -5.29 -2.97 -13.18
CA ILE A 54 -4.55 -2.84 -11.92
C ILE A 54 -5.52 -2.34 -10.85
N PHE A 55 -5.63 -3.08 -9.76
CA PHE A 55 -6.37 -2.66 -8.57
C PHE A 55 -5.38 -2.46 -7.42
N SER A 56 -5.48 -1.30 -6.76
CA SER A 56 -4.68 -0.96 -5.60
C SER A 56 -5.42 0.00 -4.67
N SER A 57 -4.79 0.35 -3.56
CA SER A 57 -5.18 1.41 -2.64
C SER A 57 -4.06 2.45 -2.55
N ASP A 58 -4.37 3.64 -2.03
CA ASP A 58 -3.45 4.77 -1.90
C ASP A 58 -2.74 4.83 -0.53
N ASN A 59 -3.34 4.23 0.50
CA ASN A 59 -2.82 4.07 1.85
C ASN A 59 -3.65 3.07 2.65
N GLY A 60 -3.07 2.68 3.79
CA GLY A 60 -3.68 1.74 4.71
C GLY A 60 -4.93 2.29 5.39
N PRO A 61 -5.60 1.46 6.20
CA PRO A 61 -6.79 1.83 6.96
C PRO A 61 -6.60 3.05 7.85
N TRP A 62 -7.57 3.97 7.91
CA TRP A 62 -7.48 5.13 8.81
C TRP A 62 -7.98 4.82 10.23
N ILE A 63 -7.45 3.75 10.84
CA ILE A 63 -7.88 3.21 12.15
C ILE A 63 -7.79 4.28 13.26
N GLU A 64 -6.72 5.08 13.27
CA GLU A 64 -6.50 6.16 14.24
C GLU A 64 -6.98 7.54 13.72
N TYR A 65 -8.15 7.61 13.09
CA TYR A 65 -8.69 8.88 12.61
C TYR A 65 -8.89 9.91 13.75
N PRO A 66 -8.74 11.23 13.47
CA PRO A 66 -8.94 12.27 14.48
C PRO A 66 -10.40 12.34 14.93
N VAL A 67 -10.63 12.73 16.19
CA VAL A 67 -11.96 12.84 16.82
C VAL A 67 -12.97 13.64 15.98
N ARG A 68 -12.49 14.65 15.22
CA ARG A 68 -13.32 15.43 14.28
C ARG A 68 -14.06 14.57 13.24
N MET A 69 -13.52 13.40 12.89
CA MET A 69 -14.16 12.47 11.94
C MET A 69 -15.34 11.72 12.56
N SER A 70 -15.37 11.56 13.89
CA SER A 70 -16.48 10.92 14.61
C SER A 70 -17.51 11.89 15.18
N GLY A 71 -17.35 13.20 14.95
CA GLY A 71 -18.27 14.24 15.44
C GLY A 71 -19.62 14.29 14.72
N ASP A 72 -19.80 13.51 13.66
CA ASP A 72 -21.02 13.46 12.84
C ASP A 72 -22.14 12.57 13.43
N GLY A 73 -21.89 11.90 14.56
CA GLY A 73 -22.81 10.96 15.22
C GLY A 73 -22.95 9.58 14.54
N HIS A 74 -22.44 9.42 13.32
CA HIS A 74 -22.64 8.24 12.47
C HIS A 74 -21.35 7.42 12.30
N THR A 75 -20.20 8.09 12.24
CA THR A 75 -18.89 7.46 12.08
C THR A 75 -18.49 6.70 13.35
N LYS A 76 -18.06 5.45 13.17
CA LYS A 76 -17.66 4.51 14.24
C LYS A 76 -16.30 3.91 13.91
N ASN A 77 -15.57 3.43 14.93
CA ASN A 77 -14.21 2.93 14.75
C ASN A 77 -14.12 1.76 13.75
N TRP A 78 -15.14 0.89 13.70
CA TRP A 78 -15.22 -0.23 12.76
C TRP A 78 -15.55 0.18 11.30
N HIS A 79 -15.74 1.48 11.02
CA HIS A 79 -15.91 1.99 9.66
C HIS A 79 -14.58 2.22 8.92
N ALA A 80 -13.44 2.16 9.63
CA ALA A 80 -12.13 2.50 9.09
C ALA A 80 -11.32 1.30 8.53
N GLY A 81 -11.95 0.13 8.42
CA GLY A 81 -11.34 -1.12 7.93
C GLY A 81 -10.24 -1.69 8.82
N THR A 82 -9.41 -2.56 8.26
CA THR A 82 -8.41 -3.34 9.00
C THR A 82 -7.08 -3.44 8.25
N ALA A 83 -5.98 -3.43 9.00
CA ALA A 83 -4.64 -3.71 8.49
C ALA A 83 -4.30 -5.22 8.60
N GLY A 84 -5.25 -6.05 9.02
CA GLY A 84 -5.03 -7.47 9.27
C GLY A 84 -3.99 -7.67 10.39
N VAL A 85 -2.92 -8.38 10.08
CA VAL A 85 -1.82 -8.64 11.02
C VAL A 85 -0.78 -7.51 11.08
N PHE A 86 -0.85 -6.55 10.16
CA PHE A 86 0.15 -5.48 10.05
C PHE A 86 -0.11 -4.40 11.09
N ARG A 87 0.97 -3.84 11.64
CA ARG A 87 0.88 -2.76 12.64
C ARG A 87 0.61 -1.42 11.99
N GLY A 88 -0.12 -0.58 12.69
CA GLY A 88 -0.35 0.81 12.30
C GLY A 88 -1.46 1.02 11.28
N SER A 89 -1.57 2.26 10.83
CA SER A 89 -2.69 2.79 10.05
C SER A 89 -2.24 3.90 9.10
N LYS A 90 -3.16 4.44 8.29
CA LYS A 90 -2.95 5.67 7.52
C LYS A 90 -2.21 6.73 8.34
N ALA A 91 -1.29 7.43 7.67
CA ALA A 91 -0.40 8.45 8.22
C ALA A 91 0.68 7.92 9.19
N GLN A 92 0.89 6.60 9.23
CA GLN A 92 2.03 5.97 9.90
C GLN A 92 2.82 5.14 8.89
N THR A 93 4.13 5.04 9.10
CA THR A 93 5.05 4.29 8.22
C THR A 93 5.33 2.87 8.71
N PHE A 94 4.46 2.31 9.55
CA PHE A 94 4.35 0.86 9.78
C PHE A 94 3.68 0.16 8.58
N GLU A 95 3.83 -1.16 8.43
CA GLU A 95 3.28 -1.95 7.31
C GLU A 95 1.77 -1.71 7.14
N GLY A 96 0.99 -1.61 8.22
CA GLY A 96 -0.44 -1.37 8.16
C GLY A 96 -0.85 0.02 7.65
N GLY A 97 0.09 0.96 7.53
CA GLY A 97 -0.16 2.27 6.93
C GLY A 97 0.18 2.38 5.45
N VAL A 98 1.02 1.46 4.93
CA VAL A 98 1.62 1.57 3.59
C VAL A 98 1.49 0.31 2.73
N ARG A 99 1.16 -0.84 3.32
CA ARG A 99 1.02 -2.10 2.60
C ARG A 99 -0.40 -2.22 2.07
N GLU A 100 -0.51 -2.17 0.75
CA GLU A 100 -1.79 -2.12 0.06
C GLU A 100 -2.15 -3.45 -0.62
N PRO A 101 -3.45 -3.73 -0.81
CA PRO A 101 -3.84 -4.73 -1.82
C PRO A 101 -3.30 -4.29 -3.18
N PHE A 102 -2.73 -5.23 -3.92
CA PHE A 102 -2.28 -5.00 -5.29
C PHE A 102 -2.63 -6.21 -6.15
N ILE A 103 -3.47 -6.02 -7.16
CA ILE A 103 -3.86 -7.03 -8.13
C ILE A 103 -3.54 -6.48 -9.50
N VAL A 104 -2.90 -7.29 -10.34
CA VAL A 104 -2.70 -7.00 -11.76
C VAL A 104 -3.22 -8.16 -12.59
N TYR A 105 -3.97 -7.83 -13.63
CA TYR A 105 -4.48 -8.76 -14.61
C TYR A 105 -4.17 -8.23 -16.01
N TRP A 106 -3.53 -9.08 -16.81
CA TRP A 106 -3.35 -8.86 -18.24
C TRP A 106 -3.27 -10.22 -18.93
N LYS A 107 -4.35 -10.59 -19.60
CA LYS A 107 -4.54 -11.94 -20.17
C LYS A 107 -3.43 -12.26 -21.16
N GLY A 108 -2.78 -13.42 -21.00
CA GLY A 108 -1.69 -13.86 -21.88
C GLY A 108 -0.33 -13.20 -21.60
N HIS A 109 -0.27 -12.19 -20.73
CA HIS A 109 0.97 -11.47 -20.39
C HIS A 109 1.37 -11.67 -18.93
N VAL A 110 0.42 -11.62 -18.00
CA VAL A 110 0.63 -11.86 -16.56
C VAL A 110 0.10 -13.26 -16.21
N PRO A 111 0.91 -14.14 -15.58
CA PRO A 111 0.45 -15.46 -15.17
C PRO A 111 -0.70 -15.41 -14.17
N ALA A 112 -1.83 -16.04 -14.51
CA ALA A 112 -3.02 -16.07 -13.65
C ALA A 112 -2.77 -16.84 -12.34
N GLY A 113 -3.37 -16.37 -11.24
CA GLY A 113 -3.32 -17.03 -9.94
C GLY A 113 -1.96 -17.02 -9.23
N LYS A 114 -0.97 -16.31 -9.78
CA LYS A 114 0.36 -16.21 -9.19
C LYS A 114 0.36 -15.21 -8.03
N ILE A 115 0.97 -15.58 -6.91
CA ILE A 115 1.20 -14.71 -5.76
C ILE A 115 2.68 -14.32 -5.73
N LEU A 116 2.94 -13.02 -5.76
CA LEU A 116 4.27 -12.45 -5.56
C LEU A 116 4.33 -11.81 -4.16
N ARG A 117 5.43 -12.05 -3.45
CA ARG A 117 5.77 -11.57 -2.10
C ARG A 117 6.94 -10.59 -2.10
N SER A 118 7.69 -10.50 -3.19
CA SER A 118 8.69 -9.44 -3.37
C SER A 118 8.06 -8.06 -3.14
N PRO A 119 8.68 -7.18 -2.33
CA PRO A 119 8.16 -5.85 -2.12
C PRO A 119 8.27 -5.03 -3.41
N ILE A 120 7.23 -4.27 -3.70
CA ILE A 120 7.13 -3.29 -4.79
C ILE A 120 6.56 -1.99 -4.21
N SER A 121 6.65 -0.92 -4.98
CA SER A 121 6.19 0.41 -4.62
C SER A 121 5.19 0.96 -5.65
N ASN A 122 4.30 1.84 -5.22
CA ASN A 122 3.36 2.52 -6.12
C ASN A 122 4.08 3.37 -7.19
N VAL A 123 5.28 3.88 -6.90
CA VAL A 123 6.10 4.63 -7.86
C VAL A 123 6.65 3.77 -9.00
N ASP A 124 6.59 2.44 -8.89
CA ASP A 124 6.99 1.50 -9.94
C ASP A 124 5.97 1.42 -11.07
N LEU A 125 4.73 1.87 -10.83
CA LEU A 125 3.67 1.83 -11.84
C LEU A 125 4.01 2.66 -13.07
N LEU A 126 4.56 3.86 -12.89
CA LEU A 126 4.92 4.73 -14.01
C LEU A 126 5.93 4.07 -14.98
N PRO A 127 7.13 3.63 -14.54
CA PRO A 127 8.07 2.98 -15.44
C PRO A 127 7.57 1.63 -15.97
N THR A 128 6.77 0.88 -15.20
CA THR A 128 6.19 -0.40 -15.64
C THR A 128 5.18 -0.19 -16.77
N LEU A 129 4.27 0.78 -16.63
CA LEU A 129 3.28 1.10 -17.66
C LEU A 129 3.95 1.68 -18.92
N ALA A 130 5.00 2.49 -18.75
CA ALA A 130 5.77 2.98 -19.88
C ALA A 130 6.42 1.85 -20.68
N GLU A 131 7.01 0.86 -20.00
CA GLU A 131 7.57 -0.33 -20.65
C GLU A 131 6.50 -1.13 -21.39
N TRP A 132 5.35 -1.39 -20.76
CA TRP A 132 4.26 -2.15 -21.38
C TRP A 132 3.60 -1.46 -22.57
N THR A 133 3.52 -0.14 -22.56
CA THR A 133 2.88 0.64 -23.63
C THR A 133 3.86 1.13 -24.69
N GLY A 134 5.17 0.97 -24.47
CA GLY A 134 6.21 1.58 -25.31
C GLY A 134 6.29 3.11 -25.19
N ALA A 135 5.67 3.69 -24.16
CA ALA A 135 5.70 5.14 -23.96
C ALA A 135 7.09 5.60 -23.48
N THR A 136 7.51 6.78 -23.94
CA THR A 136 8.78 7.37 -23.54
C THR A 136 8.65 8.01 -22.15
N LEU A 137 9.58 7.68 -21.25
CA LEU A 137 9.69 8.33 -19.95
C LEU A 137 10.32 9.73 -20.06
N PRO A 138 10.01 10.66 -19.15
CA PRO A 138 10.60 12.01 -19.15
C PRO A 138 12.14 11.97 -19.12
N ALA A 139 12.78 12.67 -20.05
CA ALA A 139 14.23 12.80 -20.06
C ALA A 139 14.72 13.76 -18.95
N GLY A 140 15.93 13.53 -18.44
CA GLY A 140 16.57 14.42 -17.46
C GLY A 140 16.00 14.37 -16.04
N ARG A 141 15.10 13.43 -15.74
CA ARG A 141 14.56 13.23 -14.39
C ARG A 141 14.81 11.81 -13.91
N ALA A 142 15.42 11.69 -12.72
CA ALA A 142 15.49 10.41 -12.04
C ALA A 142 14.10 10.02 -11.56
N LEU A 143 13.68 8.79 -11.83
CA LEU A 143 12.49 8.20 -11.25
C LEU A 143 12.89 7.38 -10.03
N ASP A 144 12.11 7.53 -8.95
CA ASP A 144 12.29 6.73 -7.75
C ASP A 144 11.91 5.27 -8.00
N GLY A 145 10.86 5.05 -8.80
CA GLY A 145 10.42 3.71 -9.19
C GLY A 145 11.38 3.00 -10.15
N GLN A 146 11.19 1.69 -10.25
CA GLN A 146 11.76 0.86 -11.30
C GLN A 146 10.65 0.11 -12.03
N SER A 147 10.90 -0.28 -13.28
CA SER A 147 9.97 -1.19 -13.93
C SER A 147 9.99 -2.54 -13.22
N ILE A 148 8.80 -3.05 -12.90
CA ILE A 148 8.57 -4.38 -12.35
C ILE A 148 7.90 -5.31 -13.39
N ALA A 149 7.84 -4.88 -14.66
CA ALA A 149 7.21 -5.62 -15.75
C ALA A 149 7.70 -7.07 -15.88
N SER A 150 9.01 -7.29 -15.82
CA SER A 150 9.62 -8.63 -15.91
C SER A 150 9.28 -9.54 -14.73
N LEU A 151 9.07 -8.97 -13.54
CA LEU A 151 8.60 -9.69 -12.37
C LEU A 151 7.13 -10.08 -12.54
N LEU A 152 6.28 -9.12 -12.94
CA LEU A 152 4.83 -9.32 -13.09
C LEU A 152 4.50 -10.31 -14.22
N THR A 153 5.24 -10.27 -15.33
CA THR A 153 5.08 -11.21 -16.46
C THR A 153 5.75 -12.56 -16.21
N GLY A 154 6.52 -12.70 -15.14
CA GLY A 154 7.22 -13.94 -14.80
C GLY A 154 8.44 -14.25 -15.67
N GLN A 155 8.92 -13.28 -16.46
CA GLN A 155 10.20 -13.38 -17.19
C GLN A 155 11.38 -13.52 -16.24
N VAL A 156 11.29 -12.88 -15.06
CA VAL A 156 12.24 -13.07 -13.96
C VAL A 156 11.56 -13.87 -12.84
N ALA A 157 12.31 -14.82 -12.29
CA ALA A 157 11.88 -15.56 -11.10
C ALA A 157 11.81 -14.63 -9.89
N GLU A 158 10.75 -14.77 -9.09
CA GLU A 158 10.62 -14.01 -7.84
C GLU A 158 11.76 -14.31 -6.87
N LYS A 159 12.18 -15.57 -6.80
CA LYS A 159 13.30 -15.99 -5.96
C LYS A 159 14.58 -15.30 -6.43
N GLY A 160 15.13 -14.45 -5.57
CA GLY A 160 16.33 -13.67 -5.87
C GLY A 160 16.05 -12.36 -6.62
N TYR A 161 14.78 -12.00 -6.86
CA TYR A 161 14.44 -10.68 -7.36
C TYR A 161 14.83 -9.60 -6.35
N GLN A 162 15.61 -8.62 -6.78
CA GLN A 162 16.04 -7.50 -5.97
C GLN A 162 15.36 -6.22 -6.44
N HIS A 163 14.59 -5.63 -5.54
CA HIS A 163 14.01 -4.31 -5.72
C HIS A 163 14.97 -3.24 -5.17
N LYS A 164 14.98 -2.05 -5.77
CA LYS A 164 15.60 -0.85 -5.18
C LYS A 164 15.06 -0.61 -3.76
N PRO A 165 15.79 0.12 -2.90
CA PRO A 165 15.27 0.55 -1.61
C PRO A 165 13.95 1.31 -1.77
N ILE A 166 12.95 0.95 -0.97
CA ILE A 166 11.64 1.61 -0.93
C ILE A 166 11.64 2.57 0.25
N TYR A 167 11.57 3.87 -0.02
CA TYR A 167 11.51 4.91 0.99
C TYR A 167 10.07 5.25 1.34
N LEU A 168 9.74 5.25 2.63
CA LEU A 168 8.43 5.65 3.15
C LEU A 168 8.52 7.08 3.65
N VAL A 169 7.78 7.96 2.99
CA VAL A 169 7.84 9.41 3.19
C VAL A 169 6.51 9.91 3.73
N ASN A 170 6.57 10.70 4.79
CA ASN A 170 5.40 11.34 5.39
C ASN A 170 5.65 12.84 5.47
N HIS A 171 4.72 13.65 4.94
CA HIS A 171 4.85 15.12 4.90
C HIS A 171 6.22 15.62 4.38
N GLY A 172 6.77 14.96 3.35
CA GLY A 172 8.06 15.32 2.76
C GLY A 172 9.30 14.91 3.56
N LYS A 173 9.12 14.18 4.67
CA LYS A 173 10.22 13.62 5.47
C LYS A 173 10.26 12.11 5.30
N VAL A 174 11.44 11.57 4.98
CA VAL A 174 11.64 10.13 5.04
C VAL A 174 11.52 9.68 6.49
N GLU A 175 10.73 8.64 6.70
CA GLU A 175 10.48 8.05 8.02
C GLU A 175 10.94 6.59 8.07
N ALA A 176 10.95 5.89 6.93
CA ALA A 176 11.48 4.54 6.82
C ALA A 176 12.16 4.27 5.48
N VAL A 177 13.03 3.24 5.45
CA VAL A 177 13.50 2.60 4.23
C VAL A 177 13.34 1.08 4.36
N ARG A 178 12.88 0.43 3.30
CA ARG A 178 12.77 -1.02 3.19
C ARG A 178 13.67 -1.53 2.09
N LEU A 179 14.47 -2.54 2.39
CA LEU A 179 15.27 -3.28 1.42
C LEU A 179 15.03 -4.78 1.62
N GLY A 180 14.33 -5.39 0.66
CA GLY A 180 13.89 -6.78 0.75
C GLY A 180 13.00 -7.01 1.98
N GLU A 181 13.47 -7.90 2.86
CA GLU A 181 12.77 -8.28 4.09
C GLU A 181 13.08 -7.35 5.28
N TRP A 182 14.08 -6.47 5.18
CA TRP A 182 14.47 -5.57 6.25
C TRP A 182 13.85 -4.18 6.08
N LYS A 183 13.44 -3.59 7.20
CA LYS A 183 12.88 -2.25 7.27
C LYS A 183 13.48 -1.49 8.45
N TYR A 184 14.09 -0.35 8.15
CA TYR A 184 14.61 0.59 9.15
C TYR A 184 13.68 1.79 9.22
N ARG A 185 13.35 2.24 10.43
CA ARG A 185 12.46 3.37 10.69
C ARG A 185 13.10 4.32 11.69
N ARG A 186 13.11 5.62 11.39
CA ARG A 186 13.63 6.68 12.27
C ARG A 186 12.68 7.87 12.27
N LEU A 187 12.12 8.21 13.42
CA LEU A 187 11.31 9.40 13.62
C LEU A 187 11.93 10.28 14.71
N SER A 188 11.91 11.59 14.51
CA SER A 188 12.12 12.55 15.60
C SER A 188 10.90 12.57 16.53
N ALA A 189 11.09 12.95 17.79
CA ALA A 189 9.98 13.18 18.71
C ALA A 189 8.96 14.16 18.11
N GLY A 190 7.68 13.92 18.34
CA GLY A 190 6.62 14.68 17.70
C GLY A 190 5.23 14.39 18.22
N ILE A 191 4.24 14.86 17.47
CA ILE A 191 2.81 14.64 17.75
C ILE A 191 2.21 13.96 16.52
N ASN A 192 1.50 12.85 16.72
CA ASN A 192 0.77 12.19 15.65
C ASN A 192 -0.36 13.13 15.19
N PRO A 193 -0.38 13.57 13.91
CA PRO A 193 -1.34 14.55 13.43
C PRO A 193 -2.77 14.01 13.36
N SER A 194 -2.94 12.68 13.31
CA SER A 194 -4.25 12.04 13.32
C SER A 194 -4.77 11.85 14.74
N SER A 195 -3.97 11.31 15.66
CA SER A 195 -4.45 11.00 17.02
C SER A 195 -4.23 12.13 18.04
N GLY A 196 -3.39 13.12 17.73
CA GLY A 196 -2.98 14.18 18.65
C GLY A 196 -2.05 13.71 19.78
N LYS A 197 -1.62 12.45 19.79
CA LYS A 197 -0.76 11.88 20.83
C LYS A 197 0.71 12.21 20.56
N SER A 198 1.44 12.59 21.60
CA SER A 198 2.90 12.75 21.53
C SER A 198 3.60 11.40 21.45
N TYR A 199 4.77 11.38 20.81
CA TYR A 199 5.66 10.23 20.77
C TYR A 199 7.12 10.69 20.85
N ASP A 200 7.95 9.86 21.51
CA ASP A 200 9.38 10.11 21.61
C ASP A 200 10.10 9.84 20.29
N ALA A 201 11.34 10.29 20.17
CA ALA A 201 12.18 9.92 19.04
C ALA A 201 12.37 8.40 19.04
N ILE A 202 12.24 7.79 17.87
CA ILE A 202 12.36 6.34 17.71
C ILE A 202 13.36 6.02 16.59
N GLU A 203 14.12 4.95 16.81
CA GLU A 203 14.98 4.31 15.82
C GLU A 203 14.77 2.81 15.96
N GLU A 204 14.31 2.18 14.89
CA GLU A 204 13.85 0.80 14.93
C GLU A 204 14.28 0.04 13.67
N LEU A 205 14.59 -1.25 13.82
CA LEU A 205 14.82 -2.18 12.72
C LEU A 205 13.87 -3.36 12.88
N PHE A 206 13.23 -3.75 11.78
CA PHE A 206 12.35 -4.92 11.71
C PHE A 206 12.74 -5.80 10.53
N ASN A 207 12.50 -7.10 10.68
CA ASN A 207 12.42 -8.00 9.54
C ASN A 207 10.95 -8.41 9.33
N ILE A 208 10.41 -7.99 8.19
CA ILE A 208 8.98 -8.09 7.86
C ILE A 208 8.56 -9.51 7.49
N ASN A 209 9.50 -10.38 7.11
CA ASN A 209 9.19 -11.74 6.69
C ASN A 209 8.72 -12.62 7.86
N TRP A 210 9.37 -12.50 9.03
CA TRP A 210 9.02 -13.26 10.22
C TRP A 210 8.36 -12.43 11.34
N ASP A 211 8.45 -11.09 11.28
CA ASP A 211 7.68 -10.17 12.12
C ASP A 211 6.88 -9.17 11.27
N PRO A 212 5.82 -9.62 10.56
CA PRO A 212 4.96 -8.73 9.76
C PRO A 212 4.19 -7.71 10.63
N SER A 213 4.09 -7.95 11.94
CA SER A 213 3.42 -7.05 12.88
C SER A 213 4.36 -6.00 13.48
N GLU A 214 5.65 -5.97 13.10
CA GLU A 214 6.64 -4.99 13.60
C GLU A 214 6.58 -4.85 15.14
N ARG A 215 6.58 -6.00 15.83
CA ARG A 215 6.45 -6.12 17.28
C ARG A 215 7.79 -5.98 17.98
N THR A 216 8.85 -6.48 17.36
CA THR A 216 10.17 -6.58 17.98
C THR A 216 11.16 -5.70 17.24
N ASN A 217 11.60 -4.62 17.90
CA ASN A 217 12.72 -3.83 17.41
C ASN A 217 14.01 -4.63 17.59
N VAL A 218 14.66 -5.01 16.49
CA VAL A 218 15.89 -5.82 16.48
C VAL A 218 17.15 -5.01 16.12
N LEU A 219 17.10 -3.70 16.33
CA LEU A 219 18.16 -2.77 15.93
C LEU A 219 19.51 -3.09 16.59
N ALA A 220 19.52 -3.47 17.87
CA ALA A 220 20.74 -3.77 18.61
C ALA A 220 21.30 -5.17 18.27
N GLU A 221 20.43 -6.09 17.86
CA GLU A 221 20.74 -7.48 17.58
C GLU A 221 21.37 -7.68 16.19
N PHE A 222 21.10 -6.78 15.24
CA PHE A 222 21.62 -6.86 13.86
C PHE A 222 22.41 -5.59 13.46
N PRO A 223 23.54 -5.27 14.11
CA PRO A 223 24.24 -4.00 13.93
C PRO A 223 24.72 -3.77 12.49
N GLU A 224 25.13 -4.83 11.77
CA GLU A 224 25.54 -4.71 10.35
C GLU A 224 24.37 -4.36 9.43
N LYS A 225 23.20 -4.98 9.62
CA LYS A 225 21.99 -4.66 8.86
C LYS A 225 21.44 -3.29 9.23
N THR A 226 21.46 -2.95 10.52
CA THR A 226 21.13 -1.59 11.00
C THR A 226 21.98 -0.57 10.29
N LYS A 227 23.31 -0.77 10.24
CA LYS A 227 24.22 0.16 9.56
C LYS A 227 23.88 0.28 8.07
N GLU A 228 23.70 -0.83 7.37
CA GLU A 228 23.36 -0.83 5.94
C GLU A 228 22.09 -0.03 5.65
N LEU A 229 20.99 -0.33 6.34
CA LEU A 229 19.72 0.36 6.08
C LEU A 229 19.75 1.82 6.55
N LYS A 230 20.50 2.13 7.61
CA LYS A 230 20.71 3.51 8.06
C LYS A 230 21.50 4.31 7.04
N ASP A 231 22.58 3.76 6.49
CA ASP A 231 23.35 4.39 5.43
C ASP A 231 22.43 4.67 4.22
N LEU A 232 21.57 3.72 3.83
CA LEU A 232 20.56 3.94 2.78
C LEU A 232 19.58 5.05 3.14
N PHE A 233 19.03 5.03 4.35
CA PHE A 233 18.11 6.06 4.84
C PHE A 233 18.72 7.47 4.72
N ASP A 234 19.98 7.62 5.12
CA ASP A 234 20.68 8.90 5.10
C ASP A 234 21.07 9.37 3.68
N THR A 235 20.95 8.52 2.65
CA THR A 235 21.11 8.91 1.24
C THR A 235 19.87 9.54 0.61
N PHE A 236 18.71 9.45 1.27
CA PHE A 236 17.48 10.04 0.78
C PHE A 236 17.61 11.57 0.72
N LYS A 237 17.27 12.16 -0.43
CA LYS A 237 17.41 13.60 -0.71
C LYS A 237 16.08 14.33 -0.69
#